data_AF-A0A257VKE6-F1
#
_entry.id   AF-A0A257VKE6-F1
#
_cell.length_a   1.000
_cell.length_b   1.000
_cell.length_c   1.000
_cell.angle_alpha   90.00
_cell.angle_beta   90.00
_cell.angle_gamma   90.00
#
_symmetry.space_group_name_H-M   'P 1'
#
loop_
_entity.id
_entity.type
_entity.pdbx_description
1 polymer ?
#
loop_
_entity_poly.entity_id
_entity_poly.type
_entity_poly.pdbx_seq_one_letter_code
_entity_poly.pdbx_strand_id
1 'polypeptide(L)' 'MTNQDLEKMVDTSDQWIVDRTGIRQRHIAPPEMATSDMALEAAKIALATRGIPATDLHAIIVCTVTPDMFFPSTACLVQ' A
#
# COMPACT_ATOMS: atom_id res chain seq x y z
N MET A 1 13.19 -1.11 1.41
CA MET A 1 13.91 -2.24 2.01
C MET A 1 14.34 -3.20 0.91
N THR A 2 15.65 -3.41 0.80
CA THR A 2 16.29 -4.33 -0.15
C THR A 2 16.44 -5.72 0.45
N ASN A 3 16.85 -6.70 -0.35
CA ASN A 3 17.19 -8.03 0.17
C ASN A 3 18.44 -8.00 1.06
N GLN A 4 19.42 -7.14 0.77
CA GLN A 4 20.61 -6.96 1.62
C GLN A 4 20.26 -6.41 3.01
N ASP A 5 19.18 -5.64 3.12
CA ASP A 5 18.67 -5.21 4.43
C ASP A 5 18.11 -6.40 5.21
N LEU A 6 17.42 -7.34 4.53
CA LEU A 6 16.88 -8.54 5.16
C LEU A 6 17.94 -9.54 5.62
N GLU A 7 19.03 -9.68 4.87
CA GLU A 7 20.17 -10.54 5.25
C GLU A 7 20.76 -10.14 6.61
N LYS A 8 20.63 -8.87 7.00
CA LYS A 8 21.05 -8.35 8.31
C LYS A 8 20.03 -8.59 9.43
N MET A 9 18.81 -9.00 9.09
CA MET A 9 17.70 -9.16 10.04
C MET A 9 17.36 -10.63 10.31
N VAL A 10 17.54 -11.50 9.31
CA VAL A 10 17.20 -12.93 9.37
C VAL A 10 18.19 -13.74 8.53
N ASP A 11 18.28 -15.03 8.80
CA ASP A 11 19.12 -15.97 8.03
C ASP A 11 18.51 -16.21 6.64
N THR A 12 18.95 -15.43 5.65
CA THR A 12 18.48 -15.48 4.26
C THR A 12 19.56 -14.96 3.30
N SER A 13 19.29 -14.99 1.99
CA SER A 13 20.15 -14.38 0.96
C SER A 13 19.34 -13.81 -0.20
N ASP A 14 19.87 -12.80 -0.89
CA ASP A 14 19.29 -12.24 -2.11
C ASP A 14 18.98 -13.33 -3.15
N GLN A 15 19.94 -14.24 -3.38
CA GLN A 15 19.78 -15.35 -4.32
C GLN A 15 18.57 -16.23 -3.93
N TRP A 16 18.46 -16.62 -2.64
CA TRP A 16 17.35 -17.44 -2.17
C TRP A 16 15.99 -16.74 -2.33
N ILE A 17 15.92 -15.45 -2.01
CA ILE A 17 14.67 -14.65 -2.12
C ILE A 17 14.27 -14.52 -3.60
N VAL A 18 15.21 -14.17 -4.48
CA VAL A 18 14.94 -13.95 -5.90
C VAL A 18 14.54 -15.26 -6.59
N ASP A 19 15.23 -16.37 -6.34
CA ASP A 19 14.90 -17.66 -6.96
C ASP A 19 13.52 -18.18 -6.57
N ARG A 20 13.09 -17.92 -5.33
CA ARG A 20 11.81 -18.39 -4.80
C ARG A 20 10.64 -17.45 -5.09
N THR A 21 10.88 -16.15 -5.16
CA THR A 21 9.79 -15.14 -5.18
C THR A 21 9.92 -14.09 -6.28
N GLY A 22 11.11 -13.93 -6.88
CA GLY A 22 11.42 -12.84 -7.80
C GLY A 22 11.54 -11.45 -7.15
N ILE A 23 11.37 -11.33 -5.84
CA ILE A 23 11.36 -10.04 -5.14
C ILE A 23 12.79 -9.55 -4.91
N ARG A 24 13.06 -8.29 -5.29
CA ARG A 24 14.36 -7.60 -5.05
C ARG A 24 14.28 -6.53 -3.96
N GLN A 25 13.13 -5.89 -3.84
CA GLN A 25 12.91 -4.81 -2.89
C GLN A 25 11.43 -4.67 -2.56
N ARG A 26 11.17 -4.02 -1.42
CA ARG A 26 9.85 -3.72 -0.89
C ARG A 26 9.82 -2.27 -0.43
N HIS A 27 8.69 -1.59 -0.63
CA HIS A 27 8.43 -0.32 0.01
C HIS A 27 7.96 -0.58 1.44
N ILE A 28 8.41 0.26 2.37
CA ILE A 28 8.01 0.23 3.77
C ILE A 28 7.38 1.59 4.05
N ALA A 29 6.10 1.59 4.44
CA ALA A 29 5.41 2.80 4.84
C ALA A 29 6.03 3.33 6.14
N PRO A 30 6.13 4.66 6.33
CA PRO A 30 6.59 5.22 7.58
C PRO A 30 5.53 5.00 8.70
N PRO A 31 5.93 5.00 9.98
CA PRO A 31 5.04 4.65 11.10
C PRO A 31 3.76 5.49 11.21
N GLU A 32 3.82 6.73 10.75
CA GLU A 32 2.72 7.69 10.75
C GLU A 32 1.75 7.52 9.58
N MET A 33 2.09 6.71 8.57
CA MET A 33 1.27 6.52 7.38
C MET A 33 0.35 5.32 7.53
N ALA A 34 -0.94 5.57 7.43
CA ALA A 34 -1.99 4.58 7.53
C ALA A 34 -2.43 4.05 6.15
N THR A 35 -3.29 3.04 6.13
CA THR A 35 -3.80 2.46 4.88
C THR A 35 -4.69 3.45 4.14
N SER A 36 -5.46 4.28 4.85
CA SER A 36 -6.26 5.35 4.26
C SER A 36 -5.40 6.37 3.51
N ASP A 37 -4.23 6.72 4.05
CA ASP A 37 -3.34 7.71 3.43
C ASP A 37 -2.80 7.21 2.09
N MET A 38 -2.34 5.95 2.06
CA MET A 38 -1.88 5.31 0.82
C MET A 38 -3.01 5.17 -0.20
N ALA A 39 -4.21 4.81 0.25
CA ALA A 39 -5.38 4.67 -0.62
C ALA A 39 -5.83 6.02 -1.20
N LEU A 40 -5.79 7.09 -0.40
CA LEU A 40 -6.13 8.45 -0.84
C LEU A 40 -5.19 8.93 -1.95
N GLU A 41 -3.89 8.77 -1.78
CA GLU A 41 -2.92 9.18 -2.80
C GLU A 41 -3.07 8.35 -4.10
N ALA A 42 -3.29 7.04 -3.98
CA ALA A 42 -3.59 6.19 -5.13
C ALA A 42 -4.88 6.62 -5.87
N ALA A 43 -5.94 6.97 -5.12
CA ALA A 43 -7.20 7.44 -5.68
C ALA A 43 -7.04 8.78 -6.42
N LYS A 44 -6.31 9.74 -5.85
CA LYS A 44 -5.99 11.03 -6.50
C LYS A 44 -5.27 10.83 -7.83
N ILE A 45 -4.25 9.96 -7.88
CA ILE A 45 -3.51 9.65 -9.11
C ILE A 45 -4.43 9.02 -10.15
N ALA A 46 -5.28 8.07 -9.76
CA ALA A 46 -6.22 7.40 -10.66
C ALA A 46 -7.25 8.36 -11.26
N LEU A 47 -7.84 9.23 -10.43
CA LEU A 47 -8.78 10.26 -10.87
C LEU A 47 -8.12 11.27 -11.82
N ALA A 48 -6.93 11.75 -11.48
CA ALA A 48 -6.17 12.67 -12.33
C ALA A 48 -5.82 12.04 -13.69
N THR A 49 -5.42 10.76 -13.70
CA THR A 49 -5.11 10.02 -14.93
C THR A 49 -6.34 9.86 -15.83
N ARG A 50 -7.53 9.74 -15.23
CA ARG A 50 -8.80 9.60 -15.96
C ARG A 50 -9.47 10.93 -16.29
N GLY A 51 -9.04 12.03 -15.65
CA GLY A 51 -9.69 13.34 -15.79
C GLY A 51 -11.10 13.38 -15.19
N ILE A 52 -11.38 12.56 -14.16
CA ILE A 52 -12.69 12.47 -13.51
C ILE A 52 -12.61 13.17 -12.14
N PRO A 53 -13.55 14.05 -11.79
CA PRO A 53 -13.59 14.65 -10.45
C PRO A 53 -14.08 13.64 -9.41
N ALA A 54 -13.60 13.76 -8.17
CA ALA A 54 -14.01 12.86 -7.08
C ALA A 54 -15.53 12.89 -6.80
N THR A 55 -16.19 14.01 -7.11
CA THR A 55 -17.65 14.19 -6.96
C THR A 55 -18.48 13.28 -7.87
N ASP A 56 -17.89 12.71 -8.92
CA ASP A 56 -18.57 11.80 -9.83
C ASP A 56 -18.52 10.33 -9.34
N LEU A 57 -17.80 10.07 -8.23
CA LEU A 57 -17.74 8.75 -7.62
C LEU A 57 -19.02 8.47 -6.83
N HIS A 58 -19.62 7.31 -7.10
CA HIS A 58 -20.84 6.86 -6.43
C HIS A 58 -20.58 5.80 -5.36
N ALA A 59 -19.40 5.18 -5.37
CA ALA A 59 -19.01 4.16 -4.42
C ALA A 59 -17.48 4.12 -4.28
N ILE A 60 -17.00 3.84 -3.07
CA ILE A 60 -15.60 3.61 -2.75
C ILE A 60 -15.50 2.24 -2.06
N ILE A 61 -14.67 1.35 -2.60
CA ILE A 61 -14.41 0.03 -2.05
C ILE A 61 -12.91 -0.09 -1.78
N VAL A 62 -12.52 -0.26 -0.53
CA VAL A 62 -11.12 -0.47 -0.13
C VAL A 62 -10.93 -1.93 0.25
N CYS A 63 -10.17 -2.67 -0.58
CA CYS A 63 -9.82 -4.07 -0.32
C CYS A 63 -8.63 -4.15 0.63
N THR A 64 -8.88 -4.20 1.95
CA THR A 64 -7.81 -4.27 2.96
C THR A 64 -8.13 -5.26 4.08
N VAL A 65 -7.08 -5.88 4.62
CA VAL A 65 -7.09 -6.66 5.88
C VAL A 65 -6.23 -5.99 6.97
N THR A 66 -5.69 -4.81 6.68
CA THR A 66 -4.89 -3.97 7.60
C THR A 66 -5.49 -2.56 7.63
N PRO A 67 -6.76 -2.40 8.06
CA PRO A 67 -7.40 -1.08 8.10
C PRO A 67 -6.79 -0.21 9.20
N ASP A 68 -7.04 1.09 9.12
CA ASP A 68 -6.59 2.09 10.10
C ASP A 68 -7.21 1.82 11.48
N MET A 69 -8.46 1.34 11.47
CA MET A 69 -9.22 0.91 12.64
C MET A 69 -10.34 -0.04 12.20
N PHE A 70 -11.00 -0.70 13.16
CA PHE A 70 -12.09 -1.63 12.86
C PHE A 70 -13.35 -0.95 12.33
N PHE A 71 -13.67 0.23 12.87
CA PHE A 71 -14.77 1.09 12.43
C PHE A 71 -14.44 2.55 12.77
N PRO A 72 -14.75 3.53 11.90
CA PRO A 72 -15.35 3.38 10.56
C PRO A 72 -14.45 2.63 9.57
N SER A 73 -15.01 2.22 8.42
CA SER A 73 -14.21 1.54 7.39
C SER A 73 -13.15 2.47 6.82
N THR A 74 -12.01 1.94 6.36
CA THR A 74 -10.99 2.74 5.64
C THR A 74 -11.57 3.47 4.43
N ALA A 75 -12.58 2.90 3.75
CA ALA A 75 -13.27 3.58 2.65
C ALA A 75 -13.95 4.88 3.10
N CYS A 76 -14.49 4.93 4.32
CA CYS A 76 -15.08 6.14 4.88
C CYS A 76 -14.04 7.23 5.18
N LEU A 77 -12.79 6.86 5.45
CA LEU A 77 -11.69 7.81 5.66
C LEU A 77 -11.14 8.34 4.34
N VAL A 78 -11.24 7.55 3.26
CA VAL A 78 -10.81 7.94 1.91
C VAL A 78 -11.84 8.85 1.22
N GLN A 79 -13.12 8.70 1.56
CA GLN A 79 -14.25 9.45 0.98
C GLN A 79 -14.17 10.95 1.26
#